data_AF-A0A524KMC4-F1
#
_entry.id   AF-A0A524KMC4-F1
#
_cell.length_a   1.000
_cell.length_b   1.000
_cell.length_c   1.000
_cell.angle_alpha   90.00
_cell.angle_beta   90.00
_cell.angle_gamma   90.00
#
_symmetry.space_group_name_H-M   'P 1'
#
loop_
_entity.id
_entity.type
_entity.pdbx_description
1 polymer ?
#
loop_
_entity_poly.entity_id
_entity_poly.type
_entity_poly.pdbx_seq_one_letter_code
_entity_poly.pdbx_strand_id
1 'polypeptide(L)'
;MDFDPAQAQQGMLRYPLGGSSLFEPDVTVFRAIPTIRNVLKTGPFTADGRATTLREQALEAAMLHLLDGAADRPGERLPTAGELDAIVAFEETMREPETGGLGLNLKTAKAREGHKLFFGAARCTACHLPPMFTDNQFHNILAPGGGSVPDPGRCRIEPGSPDCWSGSAFNTPQLRGIRNTAPFFHDNSMPTLQAVVEFYNSSAFSESPAAKRLGIGPLGLGTAEVDALIAFLEEL
;
A
#
# COMPACT_ATOMS: atom_id res chain seq x y z
N MET A 1 -3.24 13.87 27.58
CA MET A 1 -2.35 13.03 28.40
C MET A 1 -1.00 13.12 27.75
N ASP A 2 0.03 13.40 28.53
CA ASP A 2 1.37 13.61 27.99
C ASP A 2 2.08 12.28 27.69
N PHE A 3 3.04 12.35 26.78
CA PHE A 3 3.84 11.22 26.33
C PHE A 3 4.78 10.74 27.45
N ASP A 4 4.78 9.43 27.73
CA ASP A 4 5.73 8.77 28.63
C ASP A 4 6.85 8.09 27.79
N PRO A 5 8.08 8.65 27.76
CA PRO A 5 9.18 8.08 26.97
C PRO A 5 9.59 6.68 27.40
N ALA A 6 9.34 6.28 28.66
CA ALA A 6 9.73 4.97 29.17
C ALA A 6 8.90 3.83 28.57
N GLN A 7 7.67 4.12 28.10
CA GLN A 7 6.81 3.16 27.40
C GLN A 7 7.23 2.96 25.94
N ALA A 8 7.87 3.95 25.33
CA ALA A 8 8.37 3.88 23.96
C ALA A 8 9.46 2.81 23.79
N GLN A 9 10.43 2.77 24.71
CA GLN A 9 11.56 1.85 24.66
C GLN A 9 11.21 0.36 24.88
N GLN A 10 9.96 0.05 25.24
CA GLN A 10 9.48 -1.33 25.44
C GLN A 10 8.53 -1.81 24.32
N GLY A 11 8.36 -1.03 23.25
CA GLY A 11 7.37 -1.31 22.19
C GLY A 11 5.91 -1.11 22.62
N MET A 12 5.67 -0.69 23.87
CA MET A 12 4.35 -0.58 24.48
C MET A 12 3.80 0.86 24.42
N LEU A 13 3.84 1.51 23.24
CA LEU A 13 3.24 2.84 23.08
C LEU A 13 1.70 2.80 23.14
N ARG A 14 1.16 2.86 24.36
CA ARG A 14 -0.28 2.84 24.63
C ARG A 14 -0.94 4.17 24.30
N TYR A 15 -1.30 4.39 23.05
CA TYR A 15 -2.14 5.52 22.67
C TYR A 15 -3.63 5.15 22.72
N PRO A 16 -4.48 5.86 23.49
CA PRO A 16 -5.91 5.61 23.54
C PRO A 16 -6.59 6.17 22.28
N LEU A 17 -6.60 5.37 21.22
CA LEU A 17 -7.50 5.51 20.09
C LEU A 17 -8.88 5.01 20.54
N GLY A 18 -9.89 5.87 20.52
CA GLY A 18 -11.17 5.67 21.23
C GLY A 18 -11.81 4.30 20.98
N GLY A 19 -11.68 3.39 21.94
CA GLY A 19 -12.03 1.97 21.81
C GLY A 19 -11.31 1.12 22.87
N SER A 20 -11.45 -0.20 22.79
CA SER A 20 -10.82 -1.15 23.74
C SER A 20 -9.57 -1.84 23.18
N SER A 21 -9.12 -1.49 21.98
CA SER A 21 -7.93 -2.06 21.33
C SER A 21 -6.66 -1.32 21.75
N LEU A 22 -5.64 -2.08 22.15
CA LEU A 22 -4.28 -1.57 22.30
C LEU A 22 -3.63 -1.49 20.93
N PHE A 23 -2.95 -0.39 20.65
CA PHE A 23 -2.18 -0.17 19.43
C PHE A 23 -0.70 -0.46 19.71
N GLU A 24 -0.09 -1.37 18.95
CA GLU A 24 1.33 -1.72 19.03
C GLU A 24 1.96 -1.53 17.64
N PRO A 25 2.81 -0.50 17.43
CA PRO A 25 3.45 -0.27 16.14
C PRO A 25 4.53 -1.32 15.91
N ASP A 26 4.44 -2.02 14.77
CA ASP A 26 5.45 -3.00 14.38
C ASP A 26 6.65 -2.31 13.72
N VAL A 27 7.70 -2.14 14.52
CA VAL A 27 9.01 -1.62 14.10
C VAL A 27 9.99 -2.73 13.69
N THR A 28 9.58 -4.00 13.71
CA THR A 28 10.46 -5.15 13.45
C THR A 28 10.56 -5.52 11.97
N VAL A 29 9.64 -5.02 11.15
CA VAL A 29 9.60 -5.26 9.71
C VAL A 29 9.61 -3.92 8.96
N PHE A 30 10.56 -3.76 8.05
CA PHE A 30 10.55 -2.63 7.11
C PHE A 30 9.38 -2.73 6.14
N ARG A 31 8.66 -1.63 5.95
CA ARG A 31 7.66 -1.46 4.89
C ARG A 31 7.90 -0.16 4.12
N ALA A 32 7.67 -0.21 2.81
CA ALA A 32 7.75 0.92 1.91
C ALA A 32 6.75 2.04 2.31
N ILE A 33 7.17 3.30 2.13
CA ILE A 33 6.34 4.47 2.45
C ILE A 33 5.31 4.66 1.32
N PRO A 34 3.99 4.55 1.60
CA PRO A 34 2.97 4.76 0.58
C PRO A 34 2.81 6.24 0.22
N THR A 35 2.20 6.52 -0.93
CA THR A 35 1.81 7.88 -1.31
C THR A 35 0.64 8.38 -0.48
N ILE A 36 0.67 9.65 -0.07
CA ILE A 36 -0.46 10.35 0.57
C ILE A 36 -1.41 11.01 -0.44
N ARG A 37 -1.12 10.96 -1.75
CA ARG A 37 -2.03 11.49 -2.78
C ARG A 37 -3.29 10.63 -2.85
N ASN A 38 -4.47 11.26 -2.79
CA ASN A 38 -5.78 10.62 -2.75
C ASN A 38 -6.01 9.67 -1.57
N VAL A 39 -5.20 9.76 -0.51
CA VAL A 39 -5.20 8.80 0.62
C VAL A 39 -6.59 8.57 1.23
N LEU A 40 -7.41 9.63 1.33
CA LEU A 40 -8.84 9.56 1.72
C LEU A 40 -9.67 8.47 1.01
N LYS A 41 -9.26 8.01 -0.17
CA LYS A 41 -9.95 7.01 -1.00
C LYS A 41 -9.36 5.60 -0.90
N THR A 42 -8.28 5.40 -0.14
CA THR A 42 -7.53 4.15 -0.06
C THR A 42 -7.49 3.53 1.33
N GLY A 43 -8.49 3.83 2.17
CA GLY A 43 -8.69 3.13 3.45
C GLY A 43 -9.22 1.71 3.24
N PRO A 44 -8.91 0.73 4.11
CA PRO A 44 -8.15 0.86 5.35
C PRO A 44 -6.67 1.19 5.11
N PHE A 45 -6.10 2.01 6.00
CA PHE A 45 -4.81 2.66 5.83
C PHE A 45 -3.66 1.79 6.33
N THR A 46 -2.44 2.09 5.85
CA THR A 46 -1.23 1.25 5.92
C THR A 46 -1.32 -0.04 5.10
N ALA A 47 -0.16 -0.67 4.83
CA ALA A 47 -0.09 -1.87 4.00
C ALA A 47 -0.84 -3.09 4.57
N ASP A 48 -1.05 -3.17 5.89
CA ASP A 48 -1.82 -4.24 6.55
C ASP A 48 -3.23 -3.82 6.99
N GLY A 49 -3.60 -2.54 6.83
CA GLY A 49 -4.95 -2.06 7.12
C GLY A 49 -5.23 -1.78 8.60
N ARG A 50 -4.20 -1.70 9.47
CA ARG A 50 -4.40 -1.53 10.92
C ARG A 50 -4.93 -0.16 11.34
N ALA A 51 -4.73 0.87 10.52
CA ALA A 51 -5.34 2.18 10.72
C ALA A 51 -6.66 2.26 9.93
N THR A 52 -7.76 2.55 10.62
CA THR A 52 -9.11 2.65 10.02
C THR A 52 -9.54 4.09 9.74
N THR A 53 -8.84 5.07 10.32
CA THR A 53 -9.02 6.50 10.08
C THR A 53 -7.69 7.18 9.70
N LEU A 54 -7.75 8.32 8.99
CA LEU A 54 -6.55 9.12 8.73
C LEU A 54 -5.87 9.59 10.02
N ARG A 55 -6.63 9.82 11.11
CA ARG A 55 -6.05 10.20 12.40
C ARG A 55 -5.16 9.08 12.96
N GLU A 56 -5.61 7.83 12.83
CA GLU A 56 -4.84 6.65 13.24
C GLU A 56 -3.59 6.51 12.35
N GLN A 57 -3.71 6.69 11.03
CA GLN A 57 -2.57 6.67 10.11
C GLN A 57 -1.53 7.76 10.44
N ALA A 58 -1.98 9.00 10.65
CA ALA A 58 -1.11 10.14 10.93
C ALA A 58 -0.39 10.00 12.28
N LEU A 59 -1.10 9.49 13.29
CA LEU A 59 -0.51 9.17 14.59
C LEU A 59 0.51 8.03 14.45
N GLU A 60 0.16 6.95 13.75
CA GLU A 60 1.04 5.82 13.50
C GLU A 60 2.35 6.25 12.83
N ALA A 61 2.27 7.05 11.76
CA ALA A 61 3.45 7.57 11.08
C ALA A 61 4.34 8.38 12.05
N ALA A 62 3.74 9.24 12.89
CA ALA A 62 4.49 9.98 13.91
C ALA A 62 5.12 9.06 14.98
N MET A 63 4.43 7.99 15.39
CA MET A 63 4.95 7.00 16.35
C MET A 63 6.14 6.22 15.77
N LEU A 64 6.04 5.76 14.52
CA LEU A 64 7.13 5.05 13.84
C LEU A 64 8.37 5.92 13.70
N HIS A 65 8.21 7.19 13.29
CA HIS A 65 9.34 8.12 13.20
C HIS A 65 10.03 8.34 14.55
N LEU A 66 9.28 8.48 15.65
CA LEU A 66 9.85 8.65 16.99
C LEU A 66 10.56 7.39 17.51
N LEU A 67 10.01 6.20 17.19
CA LEU A 67 10.57 4.92 17.63
C LEU A 67 11.84 4.51 16.88
N ASP A 68 12.02 4.93 15.62
CA ASP A 68 13.22 4.68 14.81
C ASP A 68 14.40 5.60 15.20
N GLY A 69 14.66 5.70 16.50
CA GLY A 69 15.78 6.47 17.09
C GLY A 69 15.61 8.00 17.11
N ALA A 70 14.44 8.54 16.75
CA ALA A 70 14.22 9.99 16.79
C ALA A 70 13.77 10.54 18.15
N ALA A 71 13.33 9.68 19.08
CA ALA A 71 12.99 10.06 20.46
C ALA A 71 14.15 10.74 21.23
N ASP A 72 15.41 10.58 20.80
CA ASP A 72 16.58 11.24 21.39
C ASP A 72 16.89 12.63 20.79
N ARG A 73 16.11 13.13 19.81
CA ARG A 73 16.31 14.48 19.26
C ARG A 73 15.65 15.54 20.16
N PRO A 74 16.38 16.59 20.60
CA PRO A 74 15.83 17.63 21.46
C PRO A 74 14.60 18.32 20.85
N GLY A 75 13.44 18.15 21.48
CA GLY A 75 12.17 18.76 21.07
C GLY A 75 11.26 17.88 20.21
N GLU A 76 11.68 16.66 19.83
CA GLU A 76 10.79 15.71 19.17
C GLU A 76 9.78 15.12 20.18
N ARG A 77 8.50 15.06 19.79
CA ARG A 77 7.40 14.54 20.60
C ARG A 77 6.26 14.06 19.72
N LEU A 78 5.34 13.27 20.27
CA LEU A 78 4.08 12.98 19.59
C LEU A 78 3.28 14.26 19.33
N PRO A 79 2.52 14.33 18.22
CA PRO A 79 1.63 15.45 17.95
C PRO A 79 0.51 15.51 18.98
N THR A 80 0.11 16.73 19.32
CA THR A 80 -1.12 17.01 20.08
C THR A 80 -2.35 16.68 19.24
N ALA A 81 -3.52 16.62 19.88
CA ALA A 81 -4.78 16.41 19.18
C ALA A 81 -4.98 17.42 18.02
N GLY A 82 -4.77 18.72 18.27
CA GLY A 82 -4.94 19.76 17.24
C GLY A 82 -3.90 19.71 16.11
N GLU A 83 -2.69 19.20 16.38
CA GLU A 83 -1.69 18.96 15.33
C GLU A 83 -2.05 17.74 14.48
N LEU A 84 -2.60 16.68 15.07
CA LEU A 84 -3.18 15.56 14.31
C LEU A 84 -4.36 16.03 13.45
N ASP A 85 -5.25 16.87 13.99
CA ASP A 85 -6.35 17.47 13.21
C ASP A 85 -5.82 18.29 12.02
N ALA A 86 -4.74 19.05 12.20
CA ALA A 86 -4.10 19.80 11.12
C ALA A 86 -3.41 18.91 10.08
N ILE A 87 -2.75 17.82 10.49
CA ILE A 87 -2.14 16.83 9.58
C ILE A 87 -3.22 16.15 8.74
N VAL A 88 -4.30 15.66 9.39
CA VAL A 88 -5.43 15.04 8.69
C VAL A 88 -6.04 16.04 7.71
N ALA A 89 -6.34 17.26 8.14
CA ALA A 89 -6.88 18.30 7.25
C ALA A 89 -5.96 18.59 6.04
N PHE A 90 -4.64 18.52 6.20
CA PHE A 90 -3.69 18.59 5.08
C PHE A 90 -3.77 17.37 4.16
N GLU A 91 -3.76 16.14 4.70
CA GLU A 91 -3.94 14.91 3.91
C GLU A 91 -5.26 14.92 3.11
N GLU A 92 -6.32 15.47 3.70
CA GLU A 92 -7.61 15.66 3.02
C GLU A 92 -7.54 16.61 1.82
N THR A 93 -6.55 17.52 1.75
CA THR A 93 -6.33 18.39 0.58
C THR A 93 -5.53 17.73 -0.54
N MET A 94 -4.87 16.59 -0.29
CA MET A 94 -3.98 15.89 -1.24
C MET A 94 -4.74 15.12 -2.33
N ARG A 95 -5.89 15.64 -2.79
CA ARG A 95 -6.75 15.06 -3.82
C ARG A 95 -6.27 15.49 -5.21
N GLU A 96 -6.28 14.56 -6.16
CA GLU A 96 -6.13 14.91 -7.58
C GLU A 96 -7.49 15.20 -8.21
N PRO A 97 -7.57 16.09 -9.23
CA PRO A 97 -8.85 16.52 -9.78
C PRO A 97 -9.67 15.37 -10.36
N GLU A 98 -10.94 15.28 -9.95
CA GLU A 98 -11.91 14.37 -10.54
C GLU A 98 -12.32 14.86 -11.94
N THR A 99 -11.46 14.56 -12.92
CA THR A 99 -11.84 14.63 -14.33
C THR A 99 -12.81 13.48 -14.61
N GLY A 100 -14.05 13.83 -14.98
CA GLY A 100 -15.16 12.87 -15.05
C GLY A 100 -14.90 11.63 -15.92
N GLY A 101 -15.53 10.50 -15.57
CA GLY A 101 -15.22 9.19 -16.14
C GLY A 101 -14.05 8.53 -15.40
N LEU A 102 -13.17 7.83 -16.12
CA LEU A 102 -11.95 7.24 -15.53
C LEU A 102 -10.89 8.30 -15.16
N GLY A 103 -11.06 9.56 -15.54
CA GLY A 103 -10.08 10.62 -15.33
C GLY A 103 -8.71 10.30 -15.93
N LEU A 104 -8.70 9.72 -17.13
CA LEU A 104 -7.51 9.33 -17.87
C LEU A 104 -7.31 10.24 -19.09
N ASN A 105 -6.15 10.86 -19.19
CA ASN A 105 -5.74 11.65 -20.35
C ASN A 105 -4.55 10.98 -21.04
N LEU A 106 -4.82 9.84 -21.70
CA LEU A 106 -3.79 9.00 -22.33
C LEU A 106 -3.25 9.67 -23.60
N LYS A 107 -2.01 10.15 -23.53
CA LYS A 107 -1.27 10.91 -24.53
C LYS A 107 -0.75 9.99 -25.63
N THR A 108 -0.06 8.91 -25.28
CA THR A 108 0.61 8.05 -26.28
C THR A 108 -0.32 6.97 -26.84
N ALA A 109 -0.02 6.48 -28.05
CA ALA A 109 -0.73 5.34 -28.62
C ALA A 109 -0.45 4.06 -27.81
N LYS A 110 0.79 3.90 -27.34
CA LYS A 110 1.26 2.77 -26.53
C LYS A 110 0.55 2.68 -25.18
N ALA A 111 0.31 3.80 -24.49
CA ALA A 111 -0.52 3.84 -23.29
C ALA A 111 -2.00 3.47 -23.57
N ARG A 112 -2.55 3.83 -24.74
CA ARG A 112 -3.91 3.42 -25.15
C ARG A 112 -4.01 1.93 -25.50
N GLU A 113 -2.90 1.28 -25.88
CA GLU A 113 -2.81 -0.17 -26.01
C GLU A 113 -2.69 -0.85 -24.64
N GLY A 114 -1.83 -0.35 -23.76
CA GLY A 114 -1.70 -0.81 -22.36
C GLY A 114 -3.00 -0.73 -21.58
N HIS A 115 -3.79 0.33 -21.76
CA HIS A 115 -5.14 0.45 -21.21
C HIS A 115 -6.05 -0.72 -21.63
N LYS A 116 -6.02 -1.13 -22.91
CA LYS A 116 -6.84 -2.27 -23.38
C LYS A 116 -6.37 -3.60 -22.76
N LEU A 117 -5.06 -3.76 -22.56
CA LEU A 117 -4.49 -4.93 -21.89
C LEU A 117 -4.91 -4.97 -20.42
N PHE A 118 -4.73 -3.87 -19.69
CA PHE A 118 -5.04 -3.71 -18.27
C PHE A 118 -6.51 -4.06 -17.94
N PHE A 119 -7.45 -3.54 -18.74
CA PHE A 119 -8.89 -3.80 -18.62
C PHE A 119 -9.35 -5.09 -19.33
N GLY A 120 -8.42 -5.87 -19.89
CA GLY A 120 -8.70 -7.03 -20.73
C GLY A 120 -7.77 -8.20 -20.41
N ALA A 121 -6.93 -8.58 -21.38
CA ALA A 121 -6.13 -9.81 -21.33
C ALA A 121 -5.18 -9.89 -20.13
N ALA A 122 -4.61 -8.78 -19.66
CA ALA A 122 -3.72 -8.74 -18.51
C ALA A 122 -4.46 -8.82 -17.15
N ARG A 123 -5.80 -8.74 -17.15
CA ARG A 123 -6.69 -8.94 -15.99
C ARG A 123 -6.35 -8.09 -14.74
N CYS A 124 -5.61 -6.99 -14.89
CA CYS A 124 -5.15 -6.15 -13.77
C CYS A 124 -6.31 -5.59 -12.95
N THR A 125 -7.45 -5.34 -13.60
CA THR A 125 -8.72 -4.94 -12.98
C THR A 125 -9.37 -5.97 -12.06
N ALA A 126 -8.81 -7.18 -11.91
CA ALA A 126 -9.25 -8.14 -10.91
C ALA A 126 -9.04 -7.63 -9.46
N CYS A 127 -8.03 -6.77 -9.24
CA CYS A 127 -7.82 -6.05 -7.98
C CYS A 127 -7.71 -4.53 -8.20
N HIS A 128 -7.11 -4.06 -9.31
CA HIS A 128 -6.87 -2.63 -9.53
C HIS A 128 -8.06 -1.90 -10.19
N LEU A 129 -9.12 -1.69 -9.40
CA LEU A 129 -10.38 -1.09 -9.87
C LEU A 129 -10.37 0.45 -9.92
N PRO A 130 -10.96 1.09 -10.95
CA PRO A 130 -11.15 2.53 -10.99
C PRO A 130 -12.06 3.07 -9.85
N PRO A 131 -11.96 4.35 -9.47
CA PRO A 131 -11.14 5.39 -10.08
C PRO A 131 -9.68 5.44 -9.57
N MET A 132 -9.35 4.73 -8.48
CA MET A 132 -8.01 4.78 -7.87
C MET A 132 -7.06 3.67 -8.33
N PHE A 133 -7.56 2.73 -9.13
CA PHE A 133 -6.85 1.50 -9.53
C PHE A 133 -6.47 0.66 -8.31
N THR A 134 -7.46 0.46 -7.43
CA THR A 134 -7.42 -0.42 -6.25
C THR A 134 -8.86 -0.79 -5.85
N ASP A 135 -9.04 -1.97 -5.28
CA ASP A 135 -10.27 -2.48 -4.66
C ASP A 135 -10.31 -2.23 -3.14
N ASN A 136 -9.26 -1.62 -2.59
CA ASN A 136 -8.98 -1.47 -1.15
C ASN A 136 -9.07 -2.79 -0.36
N GLN A 137 -8.89 -3.93 -1.03
CA GLN A 137 -8.81 -5.25 -0.41
C GLN A 137 -7.35 -5.64 -0.17
N PHE A 138 -7.17 -6.80 0.46
CA PHE A 138 -5.88 -7.32 0.86
C PHE A 138 -5.67 -8.68 0.22
N HIS A 139 -4.49 -8.87 -0.38
CA HIS A 139 -4.21 -10.05 -1.19
C HIS A 139 -2.82 -10.57 -0.88
N ASN A 140 -2.64 -11.88 -1.03
CA ASN A 140 -1.33 -12.51 -1.05
C ASN A 140 -0.97 -12.88 -2.49
N ILE A 141 -0.10 -12.08 -3.09
CA ILE A 141 0.42 -12.30 -4.45
C ILE A 141 1.75 -13.06 -4.45
N LEU A 142 2.29 -13.47 -3.29
CA LEU A 142 3.67 -13.95 -3.10
C LEU A 142 4.71 -12.97 -3.69
N ALA A 143 4.53 -11.67 -3.40
CA ALA A 143 5.48 -10.63 -3.79
C ALA A 143 6.89 -11.02 -3.32
N PRO A 144 7.94 -10.94 -4.15
CA PRO A 144 9.29 -11.30 -3.74
C PRO A 144 9.78 -10.32 -2.68
N GLY A 145 10.70 -10.79 -1.83
CA GLY A 145 11.20 -10.02 -0.70
C GLY A 145 10.64 -10.49 0.63
N GLY A 146 10.76 -9.64 1.65
CA GLY A 146 10.83 -10.03 3.05
C GLY A 146 12.27 -10.07 3.57
N GLY A 147 12.48 -9.43 4.73
CA GLY A 147 13.74 -9.49 5.45
C GLY A 147 13.96 -10.83 6.15
N SER A 148 14.85 -10.86 7.15
CA SER A 148 15.03 -12.04 8.01
C SER A 148 13.80 -12.41 8.86
N VAL A 149 12.81 -11.51 8.94
CA VAL A 149 11.53 -11.71 9.62
C VAL A 149 10.40 -11.73 8.58
N PRO A 150 9.61 -12.81 8.49
CA PRO A 150 8.42 -12.85 7.63
C PRO A 150 7.36 -11.84 8.09
N ASP A 151 6.85 -11.04 7.17
CA ASP A 151 5.79 -10.07 7.46
C ASP A 151 4.40 -10.72 7.32
N PRO A 152 3.60 -10.84 8.41
CA PRO A 152 2.26 -11.39 8.33
C PRO A 152 1.22 -10.42 7.72
N GLY A 153 1.59 -9.15 7.50
CA GLY A 153 0.67 -8.14 7.00
C GLY A 153 -0.63 -8.09 7.81
N ARG A 154 -1.76 -8.09 7.10
CA ARG A 154 -3.10 -8.06 7.69
C ARG A 154 -3.44 -9.30 8.53
N CYS A 155 -2.71 -10.40 8.36
CA CYS A 155 -3.00 -11.66 9.03
C CYS A 155 -2.64 -11.66 10.52
N ARG A 156 -1.88 -10.67 11.00
CA ARG A 156 -1.78 -10.36 12.44
C ARG A 156 -3.10 -9.81 13.01
N ILE A 157 -3.81 -9.00 12.23
CA ILE A 157 -5.01 -8.26 12.66
C ILE A 157 -6.25 -9.15 12.51
N GLU A 158 -6.32 -9.91 11.42
CA GLU A 158 -7.47 -10.75 11.08
C GLU A 158 -7.02 -12.11 10.51
N PRO A 159 -6.45 -12.99 11.36
CA PRO A 159 -5.91 -14.29 10.93
C PRO A 159 -6.96 -15.21 10.30
N GLY A 160 -8.26 -14.96 10.53
CA GLY A 160 -9.37 -15.71 9.93
C GLY A 160 -9.82 -15.21 8.54
N SER A 161 -9.18 -14.19 7.97
CA SER A 161 -9.55 -13.67 6.64
C SER A 161 -9.31 -14.73 5.53
N PRO A 162 -10.18 -14.80 4.49
CA PRO A 162 -9.98 -15.67 3.32
C PRO A 162 -8.67 -15.46 2.57
N ASP A 163 -8.01 -14.29 2.72
CA ASP A 163 -6.73 -14.00 2.08
C ASP A 163 -5.51 -14.32 2.99
N CYS A 164 -5.75 -14.83 4.20
CA CYS A 164 -4.74 -15.09 5.24
C CYS A 164 -4.38 -16.55 5.47
N TRP A 165 -4.97 -17.50 4.74
CA TRP A 165 -4.64 -18.93 4.88
C TRP A 165 -3.17 -19.27 4.58
N SER A 166 -2.47 -18.40 3.86
CA SER A 166 -1.04 -18.49 3.53
C SER A 166 -0.13 -17.67 4.46
N GLY A 167 -0.68 -17.05 5.51
CA GLY A 167 0.08 -16.39 6.58
C GLY A 167 0.48 -14.93 6.36
N SER A 168 0.31 -14.36 5.16
CA SER A 168 0.53 -12.93 4.91
C SER A 168 -0.49 -12.35 3.92
N ALA A 169 -0.81 -11.05 4.02
CA ALA A 169 -1.66 -10.34 3.05
C ALA A 169 -1.47 -8.82 3.17
N PHE A 170 -1.42 -8.10 2.04
CA PHE A 170 -1.21 -6.65 1.98
C PHE A 170 -2.24 -5.97 1.08
N ASN A 171 -2.49 -4.69 1.32
CA ASN A 171 -3.45 -3.94 0.52
C ASN A 171 -3.04 -3.89 -0.96
N THR A 172 -4.02 -3.84 -1.85
CA THR A 172 -3.79 -3.43 -3.24
C THR A 172 -3.52 -1.92 -3.26
N PRO A 173 -2.29 -1.45 -3.56
CA PRO A 173 -2.02 -0.02 -3.59
C PRO A 173 -2.70 0.65 -4.78
N GLN A 174 -3.06 1.92 -4.64
CA GLN A 174 -3.50 2.74 -5.79
C GLN A 174 -2.38 2.84 -6.83
N LEU A 175 -2.74 2.90 -8.12
CA LEU A 175 -1.77 3.05 -9.21
C LEU A 175 -1.69 4.48 -9.78
N ARG A 176 -2.46 5.43 -9.26
CA ARG A 176 -2.34 6.84 -9.68
C ARG A 176 -1.00 7.44 -9.26
N GLY A 177 -0.29 8.02 -10.23
CA GLY A 177 1.05 8.58 -10.05
C GLY A 177 2.17 7.55 -9.88
N ILE A 178 1.92 6.26 -10.14
CA ILE A 178 2.83 5.12 -9.85
C ILE A 178 4.25 5.28 -10.41
N ARG A 179 4.43 5.94 -11.56
CA ARG A 179 5.76 6.28 -12.11
C ARG A 179 6.69 7.03 -11.16
N ASN A 180 6.16 7.67 -10.11
CA ASN A 180 6.93 8.44 -9.13
C ASN A 180 7.11 7.71 -7.78
N THR A 181 6.71 6.43 -7.69
CA THR A 181 6.67 5.67 -6.41
C THR A 181 7.56 4.43 -6.43
N ALA A 182 8.66 4.45 -7.19
CA ALA A 182 9.65 3.38 -7.16
C ALA A 182 10.58 3.54 -5.92
N PRO A 183 11.09 2.45 -5.32
CA PRO A 183 10.81 1.04 -5.66
C PRO A 183 9.39 0.59 -5.27
N PHE A 184 8.99 -0.58 -5.77
CA PHE A 184 7.62 -1.10 -5.69
C PHE A 184 7.50 -2.30 -4.75
N PHE A 185 6.23 -2.68 -4.49
CA PHE A 185 5.78 -3.61 -3.44
C PHE A 185 5.99 -3.10 -2.00
N HIS A 186 5.38 -3.82 -1.06
CA HIS A 186 5.28 -3.43 0.36
C HIS A 186 6.62 -3.25 1.08
N ASP A 187 7.72 -3.69 0.48
CA ASP A 187 9.07 -3.78 1.06
C ASP A 187 10.17 -3.24 0.11
N ASN A 188 9.79 -2.52 -0.95
CA ASN A 188 10.70 -1.96 -1.97
C ASN A 188 11.48 -3.01 -2.80
N SER A 189 11.07 -4.27 -2.83
CA SER A 189 11.82 -5.36 -3.51
C SER A 189 11.92 -5.21 -5.04
N MET A 190 11.00 -4.47 -5.68
CA MET A 190 10.94 -4.33 -7.14
C MET A 190 11.44 -2.95 -7.60
N PRO A 191 12.59 -2.83 -8.28
CA PRO A 191 13.16 -1.52 -8.61
C PRO A 191 12.47 -0.78 -9.77
N THR A 192 11.72 -1.47 -10.63
CA THR A 192 11.16 -0.90 -11.87
C THR A 192 9.76 -1.46 -12.19
N LEU A 193 8.98 -0.71 -12.98
CA LEU A 193 7.69 -1.20 -13.50
C LEU A 193 7.86 -2.45 -14.38
N GLN A 194 8.98 -2.58 -15.10
CA GLN A 194 9.33 -3.81 -15.81
C GLN A 194 9.37 -5.01 -14.87
N ALA A 195 10.10 -4.90 -13.75
CA ALA A 195 10.23 -5.99 -12.78
C ALA A 195 8.88 -6.37 -12.16
N VAL A 196 8.01 -5.37 -11.90
CA VAL A 196 6.62 -5.61 -11.43
C VAL A 196 5.79 -6.35 -12.46
N VAL A 197 5.78 -5.93 -13.74
CA VAL A 197 4.96 -6.59 -14.78
C VAL A 197 5.47 -8.00 -15.09
N GLU A 198 6.79 -8.20 -15.16
CA GLU A 198 7.38 -9.53 -15.38
C GLU A 198 7.15 -10.48 -14.19
N PHE A 199 7.05 -9.95 -12.96
CA PHE A 199 6.62 -10.75 -11.82
C PHE A 199 5.20 -11.30 -11.99
N TYR A 200 4.24 -10.48 -12.44
CA TYR A 200 2.88 -10.96 -12.75
C TYR A 200 2.86 -11.91 -13.96
N ASN A 201 3.84 -11.82 -14.86
CA ASN A 201 4.04 -12.75 -15.98
C ASN A 201 4.62 -14.12 -15.53
N SER A 202 5.02 -14.26 -14.26
CA SER A 202 5.77 -15.43 -13.75
C SER A 202 4.90 -16.51 -13.11
N SER A 203 5.48 -17.71 -12.96
CA SER A 203 4.88 -18.79 -12.16
C SER A 203 4.80 -18.47 -10.67
N ALA A 204 5.67 -17.61 -10.13
CA ALA A 204 5.65 -17.24 -8.72
C ALA A 204 4.36 -16.50 -8.34
N PHE A 205 3.94 -15.52 -9.16
CA PHE A 205 2.62 -14.91 -9.02
C PHE A 205 1.50 -15.91 -9.28
N SER A 206 1.60 -16.71 -10.34
CA SER A 206 0.53 -17.65 -10.75
C SER A 206 0.21 -18.71 -9.70
N GLU A 207 1.22 -19.12 -8.92
CA GLU A 207 1.06 -20.07 -7.82
C GLU A 207 0.56 -19.41 -6.51
N SER A 208 0.43 -18.08 -6.48
CA SER A 208 0.03 -17.32 -5.31
C SER A 208 -1.43 -17.58 -4.88
N PRO A 209 -1.75 -17.37 -3.59
CA PRO A 209 -3.10 -17.46 -3.08
C PRO A 209 -4.13 -16.62 -3.84
N ALA A 210 -3.81 -15.35 -4.14
CA ALA A 210 -4.70 -14.45 -4.86
C ALA A 210 -4.92 -14.93 -6.31
N ALA A 211 -3.85 -15.31 -7.01
CA ALA A 211 -3.93 -15.82 -8.38
C ALA A 211 -4.78 -17.10 -8.46
N LYS A 212 -4.57 -18.06 -7.54
CA LYS A 212 -5.36 -19.29 -7.44
C LYS A 212 -6.83 -19.01 -7.10
N ARG A 213 -7.12 -18.12 -6.15
CA ARG A 213 -8.49 -17.73 -5.76
C ARG A 213 -9.25 -17.09 -6.92
N LEU A 214 -8.57 -16.31 -7.76
CA LEU A 214 -9.16 -15.57 -8.88
C LEU A 214 -9.05 -16.31 -10.23
N GLY A 215 -8.45 -17.51 -10.26
CA GLY A 215 -8.19 -18.27 -11.49
C GLY A 215 -7.35 -17.47 -12.50
N ILE A 216 -6.36 -16.71 -12.03
CA ILE A 216 -5.41 -15.95 -12.86
C ILE A 216 -4.15 -16.80 -13.00
N GLY A 217 -3.83 -17.21 -14.23
CA GLY A 217 -2.54 -17.85 -14.54
C GLY A 217 -1.45 -16.82 -14.85
N PRO A 218 -0.32 -17.24 -15.43
CA PRO A 218 0.67 -16.31 -15.95
C PRO A 218 -0.01 -15.41 -16.98
N LEU A 219 0.26 -14.09 -16.95
CA LEU A 219 -0.41 -13.17 -17.87
C LEU A 219 -0.09 -13.45 -19.35
N GLY A 220 1.04 -14.12 -19.62
CA GLY A 220 1.43 -14.56 -20.96
C GLY A 220 1.82 -13.41 -21.90
N LEU A 221 2.13 -12.24 -21.34
CA LEU A 221 2.39 -11.02 -22.11
C LEU A 221 3.74 -11.11 -22.82
N GLY A 222 3.76 -10.80 -24.12
CA GLY A 222 4.99 -10.58 -24.87
C GLY A 222 5.61 -9.21 -24.57
N THR A 223 6.89 -9.01 -24.92
CA THR A 223 7.63 -7.76 -24.64
C THR A 223 6.89 -6.49 -25.07
N ALA A 224 6.25 -6.51 -26.25
CA ALA A 224 5.49 -5.35 -26.74
C ALA A 224 4.24 -5.04 -25.89
N GLU A 225 3.61 -6.05 -25.32
CA GLU A 225 2.44 -5.92 -24.43
C GLU A 225 2.86 -5.46 -23.03
N VAL A 226 3.99 -5.97 -22.53
CA VAL A 226 4.62 -5.51 -21.29
C VAL A 226 4.97 -4.02 -21.39
N ASP A 227 5.68 -3.60 -22.44
CA ASP A 227 5.97 -2.18 -22.66
C ASP A 227 4.70 -1.33 -22.76
N ALA A 228 3.65 -1.84 -23.41
CA ALA A 228 2.38 -1.13 -23.57
C ALA A 228 1.70 -0.93 -22.22
N LEU A 229 1.66 -1.98 -21.39
CA LEU A 229 1.14 -1.92 -20.02
C LEU A 229 1.93 -0.93 -19.16
N ILE A 230 3.26 -0.92 -19.27
CA ILE A 230 4.13 0.05 -18.57
C ILE A 230 3.82 1.49 -19.03
N ALA A 231 3.72 1.73 -20.35
CA ALA A 231 3.35 3.05 -20.88
C ALA A 231 1.98 3.53 -20.40
N PHE A 232 1.03 2.61 -20.14
CA PHE A 232 -0.24 2.95 -19.50
C PHE A 232 -0.05 3.34 -18.03
N LEU A 233 0.68 2.54 -17.25
CA LEU A 233 0.99 2.82 -15.84
C LEU A 233 1.74 4.14 -15.66
N GLU A 234 2.63 4.52 -16.58
CA GLU A 234 3.35 5.79 -16.54
C GLU A 234 2.45 7.03 -16.80
N GLU A 235 1.26 6.84 -17.36
CA GLU A 235 0.29 7.88 -17.62
C GLU A 235 -0.89 7.92 -16.61
N LEU A 236 -0.82 7.12 -15.54
CA LEU A 236 -1.73 7.14 -14.37
C LEU A 236 -1.38 8.18 -13.30
#